data_AF-A0A365Z743-F1
#
_entry.id   AF-A0A365Z743-F1
#
_cell.length_a   1.000
_cell.length_b   1.000
_cell.length_c   1.000
_cell.angle_alpha   90.00
_cell.angle_beta   90.00
_cell.angle_gamma   90.00
#
_symmetry.space_group_name_H-M   'P 1'
#
loop_
_entity.id
_entity.type
_entity.pdbx_description
1 polymer ?
#
loop_
_entity_poly.entity_id
_entity_poly.type
_entity_poly.pdbx_seq_one_letter_code
_entity_poly.pdbx_strand_id
1 'polypeptide(L)' 'MKPPGSLVSVQVNAATVRRHDHLVIGGQAFVVTDLTTMTRGRKRLEFHDGQSLTISATTVLWAARWTPYHAHHRRGAR' A
#
# COMPACT_ATOMS: atom_id res chain seq x y z
N MET A 1 -2.56 20.18 5.39
CA MET A 1 -1.40 19.77 6.21
C MET A 1 -1.38 18.25 6.31
N LYS A 2 -0.34 17.56 5.81
CA LYS A 2 -0.24 16.10 5.95
C LYS A 2 0.08 15.79 7.42
N PRO A 3 -0.64 14.90 8.11
CA PRO A 3 -0.31 14.55 9.48
C PRO A 3 1.13 13.99 9.54
N PRO A 4 1.88 14.25 10.62
CA PRO A 4 3.21 13.68 10.78
C PRO A 4 3.14 12.16 10.64
N GLY A 5 4.18 11.58 10.07
CA GLY A 5 4.21 10.17 9.74
C GLY A 5 5.55 9.77 9.14
N SER A 6 5.70 8.49 8.86
CA SER A 6 6.90 7.94 8.26
C SER A 6 6.54 7.07 7.05
N LEU A 7 7.50 6.95 6.14
CA LEU A 7 7.45 5.92 5.10
C LEU A 7 8.08 4.66 5.68
N VAL A 8 7.34 3.56 5.69
CA VAL A 8 7.82 2.28 6.22
C VAL A 8 7.80 1.22 5.13
N SER A 9 8.77 0.29 5.17
CA SER A 9 8.75 -0.92 4.34
C SER A 9 7.78 -1.93 4.95
N VAL A 10 6.80 -2.36 4.18
CA VAL A 10 5.79 -3.34 4.60
C VAL A 10 5.65 -4.45 3.56
N GLN A 11 5.43 -5.66 4.03
CA GLN A 11 5.00 -6.75 3.17
C GLN A 11 3.51 -6.62 2.87
N VAL A 12 3.12 -6.73 1.61
CA VAL A 12 1.73 -6.67 1.16
C VAL A 12 1.36 -7.88 0.31
N ASN A 13 0.07 -8.21 0.32
CA ASN A 13 -0.53 -9.20 -0.57
C ASN A 13 -1.82 -8.64 -1.18
N ALA A 14 -2.54 -9.46 -1.94
CA ALA A 14 -3.81 -9.04 -2.55
C ALA A 14 -4.87 -8.54 -1.54
N ALA A 15 -4.82 -8.96 -0.27
CA ALA A 15 -5.74 -8.49 0.75
C ALA A 15 -5.29 -7.19 1.44
N THR A 16 -3.99 -6.91 1.48
CA THR A 16 -3.44 -5.82 2.31
C THR A 16 -2.84 -4.65 1.53
N VAL A 17 -2.60 -4.79 0.23
CA VAL A 17 -2.17 -3.68 -0.64
C VAL A 17 -3.22 -2.56 -0.66
N ARG A 18 -2.75 -1.31 -0.68
CA ARG A 18 -3.57 -0.10 -0.60
C ARG A 18 -3.23 0.86 -1.74
N ARG A 19 -4.20 1.72 -2.06
CA ARG A 19 -3.93 2.92 -2.86
C ARG A 19 -2.82 3.74 -2.17
N HIS A 20 -1.95 4.33 -2.97
CA HIS A 20 -0.74 5.03 -2.56
C HIS A 20 0.37 4.18 -1.94
N ASP A 21 0.28 2.84 -1.99
CA ASP A 21 1.46 2.02 -1.79
C ASP A 21 2.45 2.24 -2.93
N HIS A 22 3.73 2.35 -2.59
CA HIS A 22 4.81 2.41 -3.56
C HIS A 22 5.43 1.02 -3.69
N LEU A 23 5.21 0.35 -4.81
CA LEU A 23 5.74 -0.97 -5.11
C LEU A 23 7.05 -0.85 -5.89
N VAL A 24 8.00 -1.73 -5.59
CA VAL A 24 9.19 -1.90 -6.44
C VAL A 24 9.02 -3.19 -7.24
N ILE A 25 8.93 -3.06 -8.56
CA ILE A 25 8.74 -4.17 -9.49
C ILE A 25 9.87 -4.09 -10.52
N GLY A 26 10.71 -5.13 -10.61
CA GLY A 26 11.84 -5.14 -11.55
C GLY A 26 12.85 -3.99 -11.34
N GLY A 27 12.97 -3.47 -10.12
CA GLY A 27 13.83 -2.32 -9.80
C GLY A 27 13.21 -0.94 -10.09
N GLN A 28 11.99 -0.89 -10.66
CA GLN A 28 11.27 0.34 -10.91
C GLN A 28 10.17 0.57 -9.86
N ALA A 29 10.05 1.82 -9.40
CA ALA A 29 9.02 2.22 -8.44
C ALA A 29 7.70 2.55 -9.16
N PHE A 30 6.61 1.99 -8.66
CA PHE A 30 5.24 2.21 -9.12
C PHE A 30 4.36 2.63 -7.95
N VAL A 31 3.51 3.63 -8.14
CA VAL A 31 2.53 4.04 -7.12
C VAL A 31 1.17 3.49 -7.51
N VAL A 32 0.57 2.74 -6.59
CA VAL A 32 -0.79 2.22 -6.78
C VAL A 32 -1.79 3.36 -6.77
N THR A 33 -2.46 3.61 -7.90
CA THR A 33 -3.47 4.67 -8.04
C THR A 33 -4.87 4.15 -7.74
N ASP A 34 -5.17 2.94 -8.20
CA ASP A 34 -6.43 2.25 -7.96
C ASP A 34 -6.28 0.72 -7.85
N LEU A 35 -7.34 0.08 -7.34
CA LEU A 35 -7.38 -1.33 -7.00
C LEU A 35 -8.73 -1.95 -7.41
N THR A 36 -8.71 -2.94 -8.30
CA THR A 36 -9.89 -3.74 -8.62
C THR A 36 -9.78 -5.13 -8.01
N THR A 37 -10.73 -5.50 -7.14
CA THR A 37 -10.85 -6.87 -6.64
C THR A 37 -11.39 -7.78 -7.74
N MET A 38 -10.80 -8.96 -7.87
CA MET A 38 -11.17 -9.95 -8.88
C MET A 38 -11.56 -11.28 -8.22
N THR A 39 -12.10 -12.20 -9.01
CA THR A 39 -12.45 -13.54 -8.55
C THR A 39 -11.24 -14.29 -7.96
N ARG A 40 -11.52 -15.17 -6.99
CA ARG A 40 -10.52 -16.00 -6.28
C ARG A 40 -9.47 -15.19 -5.51
N GLY A 41 -9.86 -14.04 -4.95
CA GLY A 41 -8.98 -13.22 -4.10
C GLY A 41 -7.84 -12.54 -4.85
N ARG A 42 -7.90 -12.50 -6.18
CA ARG A 42 -6.94 -11.77 -7.01
C ARG A 42 -7.21 -10.27 -6.94
N LYS A 43 -6.20 -9.46 -7.22
CA LYS A 43 -6.34 -8.01 -7.29
C LYS A 43 -5.59 -7.46 -8.49
N ARG A 44 -6.23 -6.58 -9.26
CA ARG A 44 -5.56 -5.75 -10.27
C ARG A 44 -5.21 -4.42 -9.63
N LEU A 45 -3.94 -4.06 -9.71
CA LEU A 45 -3.39 -2.79 -9.28
C LEU A 45 -3.21 -1.93 -10.51
N GLU A 46 -3.64 -0.68 -10.45
CA GLU A 46 -3.41 0.31 -11.50
C GLU A 46 -2.34 1.30 -11.05
N PHE A 47 -1.56 1.80 -12.00
CA PHE A 47 -0.48 2.74 -11.78
C PHE A 47 -0.73 4.06 -12.56
N HIS A 48 0.05 5.10 -12.25
CA HIS A 48 -0.16 6.44 -12.83
C HIS A 48 -0.02 6.51 -14.35
N ASP A 49 0.79 5.64 -14.96
CA ASP A 49 1.05 5.59 -16.39
C ASP A 49 0.06 4.70 -17.16
N GLY A 50 -1.02 4.26 -16.49
CA GLY A 50 -2.01 3.35 -17.07
C GLY A 50 -1.55 1.89 -17.12
N GLN A 51 -0.35 1.58 -16.61
CA GLN A 51 0.07 0.20 -16.44
C GLN A 51 -0.75 -0.47 -15.33
N SER A 52 -0.85 -1.79 -15.41
CA SER A 52 -1.50 -2.57 -14.36
C SER A 52 -0.74 -3.85 -14.05
N LEU A 53 -0.81 -4.28 -12.79
CA LEU A 53 -0.30 -5.55 -12.33
C LEU A 53 -1.45 -6.35 -11.73
N THR A 54 -1.69 -7.57 -12.22
CA THR A 54 -2.61 -8.50 -11.56
C THR A 54 -1.83 -9.44 -10.66
N ILE A 55 -2.17 -9.44 -9.38
CA ILE A 55 -1.57 -10.29 -8.35
C ILE A 55 -2.55 -11.37 -7.89
N SER A 56 -2.04 -12.55 -7.55
CA SER A 56 -2.84 -13.63 -6.95
C SER A 56 -3.03 -13.41 -5.45
N ALA A 57 -3.95 -14.17 -4.85
CA ALA A 57 -4.13 -14.18 -3.39
C ALA A 57 -2.85 -14.61 -2.64
N THR A 58 -1.97 -15.37 -3.29
CA THR A 58 -0.71 -15.89 -2.74
C THR A 58 0.50 -15.01 -3.08
N THR A 59 0.35 -14.00 -3.94
CA THR A 59 1.43 -13.07 -4.26
C THR A 59 1.76 -12.21 -3.06
N VAL A 60 3.06 -12.11 -2.77
CA VAL A 60 3.60 -11.27 -1.72
C VAL A 60 4.61 -10.30 -2.32
N LEU A 61 4.46 -9.01 -2.02
CA LEU A 61 5.31 -7.92 -2.51
C LEU A 61 5.82 -7.09 -1.34
N TRP A 62 6.91 -6.36 -1.56
CA TRP A 62 7.34 -5.29 -0.68
C TRP A 62 6.81 -3.95 -1.17
N ALA A 63 6.33 -3.13 -0.23
CA ALA A 63 5.80 -1.81 -0.50
C ALA A 63 6.37 -0.79 0.49
N ALA A 64 6.61 0.43 0.02
CA ALA A 64 6.75 1.58 0.90
C ALA A 64 5.35 2.16 1.16
N ARG A 65 4.98 2.32 2.43
CA ARG A 65 3.67 2.84 2.83
C ARG A 65 3.83 4.02 3.78
N TRP A 66 3.09 5.09 3.51
CA TRP A 66 2.95 6.18 4.47
C TRP A 66 2.10 5.71 5.65
N THR A 67 2.68 5.71 6.85
CA THR A 67 1.95 5.47 8.09
C THR A 67 1.85 6.78 8.86
N PRO A 68 0.62 7.27 9.16
CA PRO A 68 0.47 8.41 10.03
C PRO A 68 0.95 8.04 11.44
N TYR A 69 1.60 8.99 12.11
CA TYR A 69 1.92 8.85 13.52
C TYR A 69 0.60 8.86 14.29
N HIS A 70 0.18 7.73 14.82
CA HIS A 70 -0.93 7.71 15.76
C HIS A 70 -0.40 8.23 17.09
N ALA A 71 -0.59 9.52 17.35
CA ALA A 71 -0.31 10.07 18.66
C ALA A 71 -1.20 9.33 19.67
N HIS A 72 -0.60 8.57 20.57
CA HIS A 72 -1.28 8.15 21.79
C HIS A 72 -1.64 9.42 22.54
N HIS A 73 -2.87 9.92 22.39
CA HIS A 73 -3.41 10.92 23.29
C HIS A 73 -3.31 10.32 24.70
N ARG A 74 -2.30 10.72 25.47
CA ARG A 74 -2.25 10.50 26.92
C ARG A 74 -3.44 11.25 27.52
N ARG A 75 -4.59 10.60 27.54
CA ARG A 75 -5.73 11.01 28.35
C ARG A 75 -5.39 10.62 29.78
N GLY A 76 -4.89 11.56 30.56
CA GLY A 76 -4.55 11.32 31.96
C GLY A 76 -3.43 12.22 32.48
N ALA A 77 -3.72 13.50 32.66
CA ALA A 77 -3.16 14.25 33.76
C ALA A 77 -4.36 14.84 34.51
N ARG A 78 -4.51 14.39 35.75
CA ARG A 78 -5.49 14.87 36.73
C ARG A 78 -5.26 16.34 37.04
#